data_AF-A0A2J0MVZ7-F1
#
_entry.id   AF-A0A2J0MVZ7-F1
#
_cell.length_a   1.000
_cell.length_b   1.000
_cell.length_c   1.000
_cell.angle_alpha   90.00
_cell.angle_beta   90.00
_cell.angle_gamma   90.00
#
_symmetry.space_group_name_H-M   'P 1'
#
loop_
_entity.id
_entity.type
_entity.pdbx_description
1 polymer ?
#
loop_
_entity_poly.entity_id
_entity_poly.type
_entity_poly.pdbx_seq_one_letter_code
_entity_poly.pdbx_strand_id
1 'polypeptide(L)'
;MSASTQVSFESNKENTARFKQWWKKINTEHAIVFWFTGAFTMTMLAFLAYITVHGQSGTKEGIDFILLENGIISSSIAPIVGIIFLLVGGVMLLSTQIGVFESCSRIIVENIAIRRESVGKQYNMSKMFYATLWLFIAFGTVVMMAGFNEPRALIVLGAVINAFAMLVHLVLTYFLNRRELAKEFQPVWWRKTIIWVEIAFFAVFSAIVFWDKVMK
;
A
#
# COMPACT_ATOMS: atom_id res chain seq x y z
N MET A 1 -5.03 -15.75 -33.54
CA MET A 1 -3.86 -15.81 -32.64
C MET A 1 -4.20 -14.92 -31.45
N SER A 2 -4.96 -15.30 -30.42
CA SER A 2 -5.02 -16.47 -29.52
C SER A 2 -3.73 -16.72 -28.75
N ALA A 3 -3.83 -16.56 -27.42
CA ALA A 3 -2.82 -16.61 -26.37
C ALA A 3 -1.78 -15.48 -26.42
N SER A 4 -1.89 -14.58 -25.44
CA SER A 4 -0.79 -13.73 -24.99
C SER A 4 0.51 -14.53 -25.01
N THR A 5 1.51 -14.00 -25.70
CA THR A 5 2.86 -14.56 -25.72
C THR A 5 3.35 -14.65 -24.28
N GLN A 6 3.17 -15.81 -23.62
CA GLN A 6 3.91 -16.16 -22.43
C GLN A 6 5.36 -16.27 -22.89
N VAL A 7 6.09 -15.17 -22.82
CA VAL A 7 7.53 -15.15 -23.02
C VAL A 7 8.12 -15.95 -21.87
N SER A 8 8.31 -17.25 -22.11
CA SER A 8 8.95 -18.13 -21.15
C SER A 8 10.41 -17.73 -21.03
N PHE A 9 10.86 -17.51 -19.80
CA PHE A 9 12.27 -17.23 -19.54
C PHE A 9 13.08 -18.50 -19.81
N GLU A 10 13.94 -18.48 -20.83
CA GLU A 10 14.80 -19.64 -21.11
C GLU A 10 15.71 -19.92 -19.91
N SER A 11 15.59 -21.12 -19.35
CA SER A 11 16.35 -21.57 -18.17
C SER A 11 17.76 -21.98 -18.58
N ASN A 12 18.58 -21.01 -18.98
CA ASN A 12 20.00 -21.21 -19.23
C ASN A 12 20.85 -20.74 -18.02
N LYS A 13 22.08 -21.26 -17.90
CA LYS A 13 22.95 -20.97 -16.74
C LYS A 13 23.25 -19.48 -16.58
N GLU A 14 23.33 -18.74 -17.68
CA GLU A 14 23.61 -17.31 -17.69
C GLU A 14 22.44 -16.49 -17.14
N ASN A 15 21.21 -16.78 -17.58
CA ASN A 15 19.97 -16.14 -17.13
C ASN A 15 19.73 -16.41 -15.65
N THR A 16 19.97 -17.65 -15.18
CA THR A 16 19.87 -17.99 -13.76
C THR A 16 20.90 -17.22 -12.92
N ALA A 17 22.12 -17.02 -13.42
CA ALA A 17 23.13 -16.20 -12.73
C ALA A 17 22.73 -14.72 -12.69
N ARG A 18 22.25 -14.15 -13.80
CA ARG A 18 21.77 -12.76 -13.89
C ARG A 18 20.60 -12.51 -12.96
N PHE A 19 19.63 -13.43 -12.90
CA PHE A 19 18.49 -13.33 -11.99
C PHE A 19 18.94 -13.30 -10.53
N LYS A 20 19.86 -14.18 -10.12
CA LYS A 20 20.37 -14.19 -8.74
C LYS A 20 21.08 -12.89 -8.37
N GLN A 21 21.86 -12.32 -9.29
CA GLN A 21 22.52 -11.02 -9.08
C GLN A 21 21.48 -9.90 -8.95
N TRP A 22 20.52 -9.84 -9.85
CA TRP A 22 19.41 -8.88 -9.80
C TRP A 22 18.62 -9.02 -8.49
N TRP A 23 18.25 -10.24 -8.11
CA TRP A 23 17.53 -10.52 -6.88
C TRP A 23 18.27 -10.04 -5.64
N LYS A 24 19.60 -10.25 -5.58
CA LYS A 24 20.42 -9.73 -4.48
C LYS A 24 20.38 -8.20 -4.41
N LYS A 25 20.49 -7.52 -5.55
CA LYS A 25 20.42 -6.05 -5.62
C LYS A 25 19.05 -5.54 -5.17
N ILE A 26 17.97 -6.09 -5.70
CA ILE A 26 16.59 -5.73 -5.33
C ILE A 26 16.34 -5.91 -3.83
N ASN A 27 16.75 -7.04 -3.24
CA ASN A 27 16.58 -7.24 -1.80
C ASN A 27 17.38 -6.22 -0.98
N THR A 28 18.57 -5.85 -1.45
CA THR A 28 19.42 -4.86 -0.76
C THR A 28 18.78 -3.47 -0.84
N GLU A 29 18.31 -3.08 -2.03
CA GLU A 29 17.60 -1.81 -2.24
C GLU A 29 16.34 -1.73 -1.39
N HIS A 30 15.50 -2.79 -1.37
CA HIS A 30 14.30 -2.80 -0.53
C HIS A 30 14.65 -2.79 0.97
N ALA A 31 15.67 -3.51 1.41
CA ALA A 31 16.09 -3.47 2.81
C ALA A 31 16.54 -2.07 3.24
N ILE A 32 17.24 -1.33 2.38
CA ILE A 32 17.71 0.03 2.70
C ILE A 32 16.58 1.06 2.53
N VAL A 33 15.90 1.06 1.39
CA VAL A 33 14.97 2.13 0.98
C VAL A 33 13.56 1.93 1.52
N PHE A 34 13.16 0.71 1.85
CA PHE A 34 11.85 0.45 2.43
C PHE A 34 11.97 0.17 3.93
N TRP A 35 12.79 -0.81 4.31
CA TRP A 35 12.84 -1.24 5.71
C TRP A 35 13.58 -0.23 6.60
N PHE A 36 14.81 0.16 6.24
CA PHE A 36 15.61 1.04 7.09
C PHE A 36 15.07 2.48 7.16
N THR A 37 14.85 3.13 6.01
CA THR A 37 14.28 4.49 5.97
C THR A 37 12.86 4.54 6.52
N GLY A 38 12.05 3.50 6.29
CA GLY A 38 10.70 3.38 6.84
C GLY A 38 10.72 3.28 8.36
N ALA A 39 11.51 2.34 8.90
CA ALA A 39 11.67 2.18 10.34
C ALA A 39 12.24 3.44 11.01
N PHE A 40 13.23 4.08 10.38
CA PHE A 40 13.81 5.33 10.86
C PHE A 40 12.76 6.44 10.90
N THR A 41 12.03 6.66 9.81
CA THR A 41 10.98 7.69 9.73
C THR A 41 9.87 7.43 10.75
N MET A 42 9.39 6.20 10.87
CA MET A 42 8.36 5.84 11.86
C MET A 42 8.84 6.09 13.29
N THR A 43 10.09 5.71 13.60
CA THR A 43 10.66 5.92 14.93
C THR A 43 10.84 7.41 15.23
N MET A 44 11.30 8.20 14.26
CA MET A 44 11.45 9.65 14.41
C MET A 44 10.11 10.35 14.58
N LEU A 45 9.07 9.97 13.82
CA LEU A 45 7.72 10.50 13.99
C LEU A 45 7.11 10.09 15.34
N ALA A 46 7.30 8.85 15.77
CA ALA A 46 6.85 8.41 17.09
C ALA A 46 7.56 9.15 18.23
N PHE A 47 8.87 9.40 18.07
CA PHE A 47 9.63 10.20 19.02
C PHE A 47 9.16 11.66 19.05
N LEU A 48 8.90 12.25 17.87
CA LEU A 48 8.34 13.60 17.75
C LEU A 48 7.00 13.70 18.47
N ALA A 49 6.07 12.79 18.19
CA ALA A 49 4.77 12.70 18.85
C ALA A 49 4.90 12.56 20.37
N TYR A 50 5.90 11.81 20.84
CA TYR A 50 6.17 11.65 22.25
C TYR A 50 6.65 12.95 22.92
N ILE A 51 7.53 13.71 22.28
CA ILE A 51 8.04 14.96 22.89
C ILE A 51 7.06 16.13 22.76
N THR A 52 6.14 16.09 21.80
CA THR A 52 5.17 17.17 21.55
C THR A 52 3.86 16.94 22.31
N VAL A 53 3.16 15.84 22.01
CA VAL A 53 1.75 15.64 22.39
C VAL A 53 1.58 14.72 23.60
N HIS A 54 2.60 13.97 23.99
CA HIS A 54 2.50 13.07 25.14
C HIS A 54 2.16 13.84 26.44
N GLY A 55 1.10 13.42 27.12
CA GLY A 55 0.63 14.06 28.36
C GLY A 55 -0.25 15.30 28.15
N GLN A 56 -0.46 15.77 26.92
CA GLN A 56 -1.37 16.88 26.62
C GLN A 56 -2.85 16.43 26.70
N SER A 57 -3.70 17.31 27.21
CA SER A 57 -5.16 17.15 27.20
C SER A 57 -5.75 17.66 25.88
N GLY A 58 -6.28 16.78 25.04
CA GLY A 58 -6.88 17.13 23.74
C GLY A 58 -7.24 15.91 22.89
N THR A 59 -7.80 16.15 21.71
CA THR A 59 -8.10 15.11 20.70
C THR A 59 -6.80 14.44 20.24
N LYS A 60 -6.71 13.11 20.38
CA LYS A 60 -5.47 12.33 20.16
C LYS A 60 -5.38 11.70 18.77
N GLU A 61 -6.26 12.07 17.85
CA GLU A 61 -6.44 11.38 16.57
C GLU A 61 -6.76 12.37 15.44
N GLY A 62 -6.55 11.94 14.19
CA GLY A 62 -6.99 12.69 13.02
C GLY A 62 -6.12 13.91 12.68
N ILE A 63 -6.70 14.86 11.93
CA ILE A 63 -5.99 16.07 11.50
C ILE A 63 -5.68 16.98 12.71
N ASP A 64 -6.57 17.00 13.70
CA ASP A 64 -6.41 17.78 14.95
C ASP A 64 -5.11 17.42 15.70
N PHE A 65 -4.69 16.16 15.65
CA PHE A 65 -3.43 15.70 16.23
C PHE A 65 -2.24 16.42 15.58
N ILE A 66 -2.21 16.49 14.25
CA ILE A 66 -1.12 17.14 13.49
C ILE A 66 -1.12 18.66 13.73
N LEU A 67 -2.31 19.27 13.86
CA LEU A 67 -2.44 20.70 14.18
C LEU A 67 -1.95 21.01 15.60
N LEU A 68 -2.21 20.13 16.57
CA LEU A 68 -1.69 20.25 17.92
C LEU A 68 -0.15 20.13 17.94
N GLU A 69 0.42 19.15 17.24
CA GLU A 69 1.88 19.01 17.07
C GLU A 69 2.49 20.28 16.48
N ASN A 70 1.87 20.81 15.42
CA ASN A 70 2.30 22.06 14.80
C ASN A 70 2.30 23.24 15.79
N GLY A 71 1.26 23.38 16.62
CA GLY A 71 1.17 24.45 17.61
C GLY A 71 2.31 24.40 18.63
N ILE A 72 2.67 23.19 19.08
CA ILE A 72 3.76 22.97 20.03
C ILE A 72 5.13 23.21 19.38
N ILE A 73 5.33 22.73 18.15
CA ILE A 73 6.57 22.96 17.39
C ILE A 73 6.77 24.47 17.11
N SER A 74 5.70 25.16 16.72
CA SER A 74 5.73 26.59 16.39
C SER A 74 6.08 27.45 17.60
N SER A 75 5.58 27.08 18.78
CA SER A 75 5.84 27.79 20.03
C SER A 75 7.18 27.44 20.68
N SER A 76 7.66 26.20 20.52
CA SER A 76 8.89 25.72 21.16
C SER A 76 10.16 26.06 20.37
N ILE A 77 10.09 26.13 19.04
CA ILE A 77 11.25 26.36 18.16
C ILE A 77 11.11 27.70 17.44
N ALA A 78 10.20 27.76 16.46
CA ALA A 78 9.87 28.98 15.71
C ALA A 78 8.62 28.74 14.85
N PRO A 79 7.81 29.79 14.57
CA PRO A 79 6.61 29.67 13.73
C PRO A 79 6.89 29.10 12.33
N ILE A 80 8.03 29.45 11.73
CA ILE A 80 8.42 28.96 10.40
C ILE A 80 8.62 27.43 10.36
N VAL A 81 9.11 26.84 11.46
CA VAL A 81 9.35 25.39 11.55
C VAL A 81 8.02 24.65 11.58
N GLY A 82 7.01 25.18 12.27
CA GLY A 82 5.67 24.64 12.22
C GLY A 82 5.05 24.67 10.82
N ILE A 83 5.21 25.77 10.08
CA ILE A 83 4.71 25.88 8.70
C ILE A 83 5.38 24.82 7.80
N ILE A 84 6.70 24.66 7.92
CA ILE A 84 7.45 23.63 7.18
C ILE A 84 6.94 22.23 7.55
N PHE A 85 6.70 21.96 8.83
CA PHE A 85 6.14 20.69 9.29
C PHE A 85 4.80 20.37 8.62
N LEU A 86 3.86 21.34 8.57
CA LEU A 86 2.56 21.15 7.91
C LEU A 86 2.71 20.96 6.39
N LEU A 87 3.60 21.71 5.74
CA LEU A 87 3.86 21.55 4.31
C LEU A 87 4.42 20.16 3.98
N VAL A 88 5.42 19.70 4.74
CA VAL A 88 6.02 18.37 4.56
C VAL A 88 4.98 17.28 4.83
N GLY A 89 4.23 17.36 5.94
CA GLY A 89 3.17 16.42 6.26
C GLY A 89 2.09 16.37 5.16
N GLY A 90 1.66 17.53 4.67
CA GLY A 90 0.70 17.65 3.57
C GLY A 90 1.20 17.01 2.27
N VAL A 91 2.45 17.25 1.89
CA VAL A 91 3.08 16.65 0.70
C VAL A 91 3.20 15.13 0.86
N MET A 92 3.58 14.63 2.03
CA MET A 92 3.67 13.19 2.32
C MET A 92 2.31 12.50 2.18
N LEU A 93 1.26 13.08 2.77
CA LEU A 93 -0.09 12.55 2.67
C LEU A 93 -0.60 12.59 1.22
N LEU A 94 -0.39 13.71 0.52
CA LEU A 94 -0.79 13.85 -0.88
C LEU A 94 -0.07 12.85 -1.79
N SER A 95 1.25 12.72 -1.66
CA SER A 95 2.05 11.79 -2.46
C SER A 95 1.57 10.34 -2.31
N THR A 96 1.22 9.94 -1.08
CA THR A 96 0.65 8.62 -0.81
C THR A 96 -0.68 8.43 -1.53
N GLN A 97 -1.59 9.41 -1.47
CA GLN A 97 -2.89 9.30 -2.13
C GLN A 97 -2.77 9.26 -3.67
N ILE A 98 -1.85 10.02 -4.25
CA ILE A 98 -1.57 9.97 -5.69
C ILE A 98 -1.15 8.56 -6.10
N GLY A 99 -0.21 7.95 -5.37
CA GLY A 99 0.26 6.60 -5.66
C GLY A 99 -0.84 5.53 -5.56
N VAL A 100 -1.75 5.67 -4.58
CA VAL A 100 -2.91 4.78 -4.43
C VAL A 100 -3.86 4.93 -5.61
N PHE A 101 -4.24 6.16 -5.99
CA PHE A 101 -5.15 6.39 -7.12
C PHE A 101 -4.56 5.92 -8.44
N GLU A 102 -3.26 6.11 -8.66
CA GLU A 102 -2.57 5.60 -9.84
C GLU A 102 -2.64 4.08 -9.89
N SER A 103 -2.25 3.41 -8.80
CA SER A 103 -2.18 1.95 -8.73
C SER A 103 -3.56 1.31 -8.88
N CYS A 104 -4.57 1.81 -8.18
CA CYS A 104 -5.95 1.32 -8.29
C CYS A 104 -6.51 1.53 -9.70
N SER A 105 -6.29 2.70 -10.30
CA SER A 105 -6.74 2.98 -11.67
C SER A 105 -6.09 2.03 -12.67
N ARG A 106 -4.79 1.77 -12.53
CA ARG A 106 -4.04 0.84 -13.38
C ARG A 106 -4.57 -0.59 -13.26
N ILE A 107 -4.74 -1.10 -12.04
CA ILE A 107 -5.27 -2.46 -11.80
C ILE A 107 -6.67 -2.64 -12.43
N ILE A 108 -7.56 -1.66 -12.27
CA ILE A 108 -8.92 -1.72 -12.85
C ILE A 108 -8.85 -1.72 -14.37
N VAL A 109 -8.04 -0.84 -14.96
CA VAL A 109 -7.88 -0.73 -16.41
C VAL A 109 -7.30 -2.00 -17.01
N GLU A 110 -6.27 -2.58 -16.41
CA GLU A 110 -5.67 -3.86 -16.82
C GLU A 110 -6.71 -4.98 -16.80
N ASN A 111 -7.49 -5.09 -15.73
CA ASN A 111 -8.57 -6.09 -15.64
C ASN A 111 -9.66 -5.89 -16.71
N ILE A 112 -10.06 -4.65 -17.00
CA ILE A 112 -11.05 -4.35 -18.05
C ILE A 112 -10.45 -4.65 -19.44
N ALA A 113 -9.18 -4.32 -19.66
CA ALA A 113 -8.49 -4.55 -20.93
C ALA A 113 -8.41 -6.05 -21.23
N ILE A 114 -7.99 -6.87 -20.26
CA ILE A 114 -7.97 -8.34 -20.39
C ILE A 114 -9.36 -8.87 -20.76
N ARG A 115 -10.42 -8.37 -20.10
CA ARG A 115 -11.80 -8.77 -20.41
C ARG A 115 -12.28 -8.30 -21.79
N ARG A 116 -11.84 -7.15 -22.27
CA ARG A 116 -12.21 -6.65 -23.62
C ARG A 116 -11.48 -7.43 -24.70
N GLU A 117 -10.20 -7.73 -24.47
CA GLU A 117 -9.38 -8.55 -25.35
C GLU A 117 -9.97 -9.95 -25.51
N SER A 118 -10.45 -10.58 -24.43
CA SER A 118 -11.10 -11.89 -24.49
C SER A 118 -12.38 -11.92 -25.33
N VAL A 119 -13.03 -10.76 -25.55
CA VAL A 119 -14.24 -10.60 -26.36
C VAL A 119 -13.93 -9.92 -27.71
N GLY A 120 -12.64 -9.73 -28.05
CA GLY A 120 -12.22 -9.12 -29.32
C GLY A 120 -12.61 -7.65 -29.48
N LYS A 121 -12.88 -6.93 -28.39
CA LYS A 121 -13.27 -5.51 -28.43
C LYS A 121 -12.04 -4.61 -28.36
N GLN A 122 -12.05 -3.57 -29.20
CA GLN A 122 -11.07 -2.49 -29.14
C GLN A 122 -11.12 -1.77 -27.77
N TYR A 123 -9.96 -1.42 -27.25
CA TYR A 123 -9.83 -0.67 -26.01
C TYR A 123 -8.72 0.38 -26.12
N ASN A 124 -8.82 1.44 -25.32
CA ASN A 124 -7.82 2.49 -25.26
C ASN A 124 -7.40 2.64 -23.80
N MET A 125 -6.18 2.20 -23.48
CA MET A 125 -5.64 2.19 -22.12
C MET A 125 -5.66 3.58 -21.49
N SER A 126 -5.19 4.60 -22.22
CA SER A 126 -5.10 5.96 -21.69
C SER A 126 -6.47 6.55 -21.35
N LYS A 127 -7.46 6.41 -22.25
CA LYS A 127 -8.82 6.91 -21.98
C LYS A 127 -9.48 6.21 -20.79
N MET A 128 -9.32 4.90 -20.69
CA MET A 128 -9.87 4.12 -19.57
C MET A 128 -9.19 4.50 -18.25
N PHE A 129 -7.86 4.70 -18.26
CA PHE A 129 -7.10 5.16 -17.09
C PHE A 129 -7.59 6.51 -16.58
N TYR A 130 -7.65 7.53 -17.45
CA TYR A 130 -8.12 8.85 -17.02
C TYR A 130 -9.59 8.81 -16.59
N ALA A 131 -10.43 8.00 -17.24
CA ALA A 131 -11.83 7.84 -16.82
C ALA A 131 -11.96 7.22 -15.41
N THR A 132 -11.21 6.15 -15.11
CA THR A 132 -11.21 5.53 -13.78
C THR A 132 -10.61 6.45 -12.72
N LEU A 133 -9.54 7.18 -13.04
CA LEU A 133 -8.94 8.14 -12.14
C LEU A 133 -9.91 9.27 -11.77
N TRP A 134 -10.54 9.88 -12.77
CA TRP A 134 -11.54 10.94 -12.54
C TRP A 134 -12.78 10.43 -11.81
N LEU A 135 -13.17 9.17 -12.03
CA LEU A 135 -14.24 8.54 -11.25
C LEU A 135 -13.90 8.49 -9.76
N PHE A 136 -12.68 8.08 -9.38
CA PHE A 136 -12.26 8.06 -7.98
C PHE A 136 -12.22 9.45 -7.35
N ILE A 137 -11.67 10.43 -8.08
CA ILE A 137 -11.62 11.82 -7.62
C ILE A 137 -13.04 12.37 -7.44
N ALA A 138 -13.91 12.19 -8.42
CA ALA A 138 -15.29 12.65 -8.36
C ALA A 138 -16.06 11.96 -7.23
N PHE A 139 -15.89 10.65 -7.06
CA PHE A 139 -16.51 9.90 -5.96
C PHE A 139 -16.05 10.42 -4.60
N GLY A 140 -14.74 10.62 -4.40
CA GLY A 140 -14.18 11.19 -3.17
C GLY A 140 -14.75 12.58 -2.88
N THR A 141 -14.80 13.46 -3.88
CA THR A 141 -15.38 14.80 -3.76
C THR A 141 -16.85 14.76 -3.35
N VAL A 142 -17.66 13.90 -3.99
CA VAL A 142 -19.09 13.76 -3.66
C VAL A 142 -19.28 13.26 -2.23
N VAL A 143 -18.48 12.28 -1.78
CA VAL A 143 -18.53 11.77 -0.39
C VAL A 143 -18.19 12.86 0.61
N MET A 144 -17.16 13.68 0.34
CA MET A 144 -16.81 14.81 1.22
C MET A 144 -17.91 15.88 1.23
N MET A 145 -18.49 16.22 0.08
CA MET A 145 -19.61 17.17 -0.02
C MET A 145 -20.87 16.69 0.71
N ALA A 146 -21.07 15.38 0.83
CA ALA A 146 -22.17 14.81 1.60
C ALA A 146 -21.99 14.93 3.13
N GLY A 147 -20.91 15.56 3.60
CA GLY A 147 -20.69 15.87 5.02
C GLY A 147 -20.02 14.75 5.83
N PHE A 148 -19.48 13.73 5.16
CA PHE A 148 -18.68 12.67 5.81
C PHE A 148 -17.26 13.19 6.10
N ASN A 149 -17.14 14.06 7.11
CA ASN A 149 -15.85 14.52 7.61
C ASN A 149 -15.25 13.45 8.54
N GLU A 150 -14.04 12.98 8.23
CA GLU A 150 -13.33 11.91 8.95
C GLU A 150 -14.21 10.68 9.27
N PRO A 151 -14.71 9.96 8.24
CA PRO A 151 -15.57 8.82 8.45
C PRO A 151 -14.78 7.67 9.07
N ARG A 152 -14.66 7.67 10.41
CA ARG A 152 -13.96 6.64 11.19
C ARG A 152 -14.46 5.26 10.81
N ALA A 153 -15.76 5.12 10.54
CA ALA A 153 -16.36 3.90 10.02
C ALA A 153 -15.75 3.47 8.67
N LEU A 154 -15.56 4.38 7.71
CA LEU A 154 -14.94 4.07 6.41
C LEU A 154 -13.44 3.75 6.56
N ILE A 155 -12.73 4.41 7.47
CA ILE A 155 -11.31 4.12 7.76
C ILE A 155 -11.18 2.72 8.39
N VAL A 156 -12.01 2.41 9.38
CA VAL A 156 -12.04 1.09 10.03
C VAL A 156 -12.42 0.01 9.03
N LEU A 157 -13.48 0.23 8.23
CA LEU A 157 -13.90 -0.69 7.19
C LEU A 157 -12.80 -0.90 6.14
N GLY A 158 -12.13 0.17 5.72
CA GLY A 158 -10.96 0.10 4.84
C GLY A 158 -9.83 -0.74 5.45
N ALA A 159 -9.54 -0.57 6.75
CA ALA A 159 -8.54 -1.36 7.46
C ALA A 159 -8.92 -2.86 7.52
N VAL A 160 -10.21 -3.16 7.78
CA VAL A 160 -10.72 -4.54 7.78
C VAL A 160 -10.57 -5.16 6.38
N ILE A 161 -11.06 -4.49 5.35
CA ILE A 161 -10.97 -4.96 3.97
C ILE A 161 -9.50 -5.16 3.57
N ASN A 162 -8.61 -4.25 3.96
CA ASN A 162 -7.19 -4.37 3.70
C ASN A 162 -6.57 -5.60 4.37
N ALA A 163 -6.93 -5.92 5.61
CA ALA A 163 -6.46 -7.13 6.29
C ALA A 163 -6.85 -8.41 5.53
N PHE A 164 -8.10 -8.50 5.07
CA PHE A 164 -8.57 -9.61 4.23
C PHE A 164 -7.87 -9.63 2.87
N ALA A 165 -7.69 -8.48 2.23
CA ALA A 165 -6.99 -8.37 0.95
C ALA A 165 -5.54 -8.84 1.07
N MET A 166 -4.85 -8.51 2.17
CA MET A 166 -3.49 -8.98 2.45
C MET A 166 -3.42 -10.50 2.61
N LEU A 167 -4.39 -11.11 3.32
CA LEU A 167 -4.47 -12.57 3.42
C LEU A 167 -4.61 -13.23 2.05
N VAL A 168 -5.55 -12.75 1.23
CA VAL A 168 -5.76 -13.27 -0.14
C VAL A 168 -4.51 -13.05 -0.99
N HIS A 169 -3.90 -11.88 -0.91
CA HIS A 169 -2.68 -11.56 -1.64
C HIS A 169 -1.54 -12.50 -1.31
N LEU A 170 -1.27 -12.76 -0.02
CA LEU A 170 -0.19 -13.67 0.40
C LEU A 170 -0.41 -15.10 -0.10
N VAL A 171 -1.65 -15.60 0.01
CA VAL A 171 -2.02 -16.93 -0.48
C VAL A 171 -1.82 -17.02 -1.99
N LEU A 172 -2.32 -16.05 -2.76
CA LEU A 172 -2.18 -16.02 -4.21
C LEU A 172 -0.71 -15.90 -4.63
N THR A 173 0.06 -15.03 -3.99
CA THR A 173 1.51 -14.86 -4.25
C THR A 173 2.28 -16.16 -3.99
N TYR A 174 1.96 -16.87 -2.91
CA TYR A 174 2.57 -18.17 -2.64
C TYR A 174 2.28 -19.20 -3.75
N PHE A 175 1.02 -19.31 -4.17
CA PHE A 175 0.63 -20.24 -5.23
C PHE A 175 1.21 -19.86 -6.59
N LEU A 176 1.19 -18.57 -6.94
CA LEU A 176 1.76 -18.04 -8.18
C LEU A 176 3.26 -18.35 -8.25
N ASN A 177 4.00 -18.06 -7.18
CA ASN A 177 5.43 -18.35 -7.09
C ASN A 177 5.77 -19.83 -7.20
N ARG A 178 4.82 -20.74 -6.92
CA ARG A 178 5.06 -22.18 -6.94
C ARG A 178 4.56 -22.86 -8.21
N ARG A 179 3.56 -22.28 -8.89
CA ARG A 179 2.96 -22.81 -10.13
C ARG A 179 3.65 -22.25 -11.38
N GLU A 180 3.86 -20.94 -11.43
CA GLU A 180 4.32 -20.26 -12.65
C GLU A 180 5.85 -20.16 -12.74
N LEU A 181 6.54 -20.03 -11.59
CA LEU A 181 8.00 -19.94 -11.59
C LEU A 181 8.66 -21.31 -11.68
N ALA A 182 9.61 -21.45 -12.62
CA ALA A 182 10.49 -22.62 -12.68
C ALA A 182 11.27 -22.78 -11.37
N LYS A 183 11.56 -24.04 -11.00
CA LYS A 183 12.14 -24.40 -9.68
C LYS A 183 13.41 -23.62 -9.34
N GLU A 184 14.22 -23.26 -10.32
CA GLU A 184 15.47 -22.50 -10.15
C GLU A 184 15.26 -21.05 -9.69
N PHE A 185 14.11 -20.46 -10.00
CA PHE A 185 13.75 -19.08 -9.66
C PHE A 185 12.85 -18.98 -8.41
N GLN A 186 12.45 -20.12 -7.84
CA GLN A 186 11.57 -20.12 -6.69
C GLN A 186 12.30 -19.61 -5.43
N PRO A 187 11.56 -18.96 -4.50
CA PRO A 187 12.10 -18.62 -3.20
C PRO A 187 12.64 -19.84 -2.45
N VAL A 188 13.72 -19.63 -1.71
CA VAL A 188 14.30 -20.60 -0.77
C VAL A 188 13.29 -20.99 0.31
N TRP A 189 13.47 -22.18 0.89
CA TRP A 189 12.50 -22.80 1.80
C TRP A 189 12.13 -21.91 3.01
N TRP A 190 13.09 -21.21 3.62
CA TRP A 190 12.82 -20.36 4.78
C TRP A 190 11.93 -19.16 4.43
N ARG A 191 12.04 -18.59 3.21
CA ARG A 191 11.14 -17.52 2.74
C ARG A 191 9.72 -18.04 2.56
N LYS A 192 9.57 -19.29 2.09
CA LYS A 192 8.26 -19.95 2.01
C LYS A 192 7.65 -20.10 3.41
N THR A 193 8.45 -20.48 4.41
CA THR A 193 7.99 -20.57 5.80
C THR A 193 7.54 -19.22 6.35
N ILE A 194 8.28 -18.13 6.07
CA ILE A 194 7.87 -16.78 6.48
C ILE A 194 6.51 -16.41 5.88
N ILE A 195 6.29 -16.66 4.59
CA ILE A 195 4.98 -16.39 3.96
C ILE A 195 3.86 -17.19 4.66
N TRP A 196 4.11 -18.43 5.06
CA TRP A 196 3.12 -19.20 5.84
C TRP A 196 2.84 -18.61 7.22
N VAL A 197 3.88 -18.11 7.91
CA VAL A 197 3.71 -17.41 9.19
C VAL A 197 2.90 -16.13 8.99
N GLU A 198 3.17 -15.36 7.93
CA GLU A 198 2.40 -14.16 7.58
C GLU A 198 0.94 -14.50 7.26
N ILE A 199 0.68 -15.56 6.49
CA ILE A 199 -0.67 -16.05 6.20
C ILE A 199 -1.40 -16.40 7.52
N ALA A 200 -0.74 -17.13 8.41
CA ALA A 200 -1.33 -17.50 9.70
C ALA A 200 -1.64 -16.26 10.55
N PHE A 201 -0.71 -15.30 10.60
CA PHE A 201 -0.89 -14.03 11.30
C PHE A 201 -2.09 -13.25 10.76
N PHE A 202 -2.14 -13.02 9.44
CA PHE A 202 -3.24 -12.28 8.81
C PHE A 202 -4.57 -13.03 8.89
N ALA A 203 -4.57 -14.36 8.89
CA ALA A 203 -5.78 -15.15 9.11
C ALA A 203 -6.35 -14.95 10.52
N VAL A 204 -5.51 -15.05 11.54
CA VAL A 204 -5.91 -14.79 12.94
C VAL A 204 -6.35 -13.34 13.10
N PHE A 205 -5.57 -12.39 12.59
CA PHE A 205 -5.88 -10.97 12.68
C PHE A 205 -7.22 -10.63 12.00
N SER A 206 -7.45 -11.14 10.79
CA SER A 206 -8.71 -10.92 10.06
C SER A 206 -9.91 -11.55 10.78
N ALA A 207 -9.73 -12.73 11.39
CA ALA A 207 -10.77 -13.38 12.21
C ALA A 207 -11.11 -12.57 13.46
N ILE A 208 -10.10 -12.03 14.16
CA ILE A 208 -10.29 -11.16 15.33
C ILE A 208 -11.02 -9.88 14.94
N VAL A 209 -10.57 -9.21 13.87
CA VAL A 209 -11.18 -7.96 13.39
C VAL A 209 -12.62 -8.18 12.96
N PHE A 210 -12.90 -9.28 12.25
CA PHE A 210 -14.26 -9.66 11.87
C PHE A 210 -15.15 -9.88 13.10
N TRP A 211 -14.65 -10.61 14.10
CA TRP A 211 -15.38 -10.82 15.35
C TRP A 211 -15.67 -9.50 16.09
N ASP A 212 -14.67 -8.63 16.22
CA ASP A 212 -14.79 -7.35 16.95
C ASP A 212 -15.75 -6.36 16.26
N LYS A 213 -15.79 -6.32 14.93
CA LYS A 213 -16.52 -5.29 14.17
C LYS A 213 -17.86 -5.74 13.62
N VAL A 214 -18.09 -7.05 13.47
CA VAL A 214 -19.31 -7.60 12.86
C VAL A 214 -20.19 -8.32 13.87
N MET A 215 -19.60 -8.98 14.88
CA MET A 215 -20.36 -9.81 15.84
C MET A 215 -20.50 -9.21 17.24
N LYS A 216 -19.80 -8.11 17.54
CA LYS A 216 -20.00 -7.25 18.70
C LYS A 216 -20.53 -5.90 18.25
#